data_AF-A0A7K8ZIH8-F1
#
_entry.id   AF-A0A7K8ZIH8-F1
#
_cell.length_a   1.000
_cell.length_b   1.000
_cell.length_c   1.000
_cell.angle_alpha   90.00
_cell.angle_beta   90.00
_cell.angle_gamma   90.00
#
_symmetry.space_group_name_H-M   'P 1'
#
loop_
_entity.id
_entity.type
_entity.pdbx_description
1 polymer ?
#
loop_
_entity_poly.entity_id
_entity_poly.type
_entity_poly.pdbx_seq_one_letter_code
_entity_poly.pdbx_strand_id
1 'polypeptide(L)'
;QVSPALRTPRLPVWLCSLPGRLGVLFGTDSRLLSHWEAERVFHLYFYSGQQEQTRTARLRIDTHSHHWEDTPSEDPCSPGKRCLALKMAIRTKWAGATISWDGTDPFF
;
A
#
# COMPACT_ATOMS: atom_id res chain seq x y z
N GLN A 1 -24.12 13.08 -15.69
CA GLN A 1 -24.18 11.60 -15.74
C GLN A 1 -22.76 11.07 -15.73
N VAL A 2 -22.37 10.27 -14.73
CA VAL A 2 -21.03 9.69 -14.60
C VAL A 2 -21.08 8.26 -15.17
N SER A 3 -20.10 7.87 -16.00
CA SER A 3 -20.12 6.54 -16.63
C SER A 3 -20.07 5.42 -15.56
N PRO A 4 -20.74 4.27 -15.77
CA PRO A 4 -20.67 3.15 -14.82
C PRO A 4 -19.24 2.66 -14.57
N ALA A 5 -18.37 2.75 -15.58
CA ALA A 5 -16.94 2.44 -15.49
C ALA A 5 -16.18 3.36 -14.51
N LEU A 6 -16.69 4.56 -14.21
CA LEU A 6 -16.14 5.44 -13.18
C LEU A 6 -16.62 5.08 -11.77
N ARG A 7 -17.67 4.26 -11.61
CA ARG A 7 -18.15 3.80 -10.29
C ARG A 7 -17.38 2.59 -9.77
N THR A 8 -16.86 1.75 -10.66
CA THR A 8 -16.13 0.53 -10.26
C THR A 8 -14.82 0.48 -11.04
N PRO A 9 -13.67 0.72 -10.38
CA PRO A 9 -12.40 0.71 -11.06
C PRO A 9 -12.09 -0.71 -11.57
N ARG A 10 -11.59 -0.82 -12.81
CA ARG A 10 -11.19 -2.10 -13.42
C ARG A 10 -9.89 -2.65 -12.83
N LEU A 11 -9.13 -1.79 -12.17
CA LEU A 11 -7.91 -2.13 -11.47
C LEU A 11 -8.08 -1.85 -9.98
N PRO A 12 -7.39 -2.61 -9.11
CA PRO A 12 -7.27 -2.30 -7.70
C PRO A 12 -6.62 -0.92 -7.51
N VAL A 13 -7.41 0.09 -7.13
CA VAL A 13 -6.94 1.45 -6.84
C VAL A 13 -7.59 1.94 -5.55
N TRP A 14 -6.78 2.48 -4.65
CA TRP A 14 -7.19 3.04 -3.37
C TRP A 14 -6.57 4.42 -3.15
N LEU A 15 -7.33 5.30 -2.52
CA LEU A 15 -6.80 6.52 -1.93
C LEU A 15 -6.39 6.22 -0.49
N CYS A 16 -5.15 6.56 -0.14
CA CYS A 16 -4.62 6.41 1.19
C CYS A 16 -4.55 7.78 1.87
N SER A 17 -5.32 7.96 2.95
CA SER A 17 -5.19 9.11 3.83
C SER A 17 -4.05 8.87 4.81
N LEU A 18 -2.91 9.47 4.54
CA LEU A 18 -1.73 9.45 5.42
C LEU A 18 -1.67 10.76 6.21
N PRO A 19 -0.99 10.81 7.36
CA PRO A 19 -0.87 12.04 8.14
C PRO A 19 -0.36 13.21 7.29
N GLY A 20 -1.22 14.21 7.09
CA GLY A 20 -0.92 15.43 6.33
C GLY A 20 -0.95 15.31 4.80
N ARG A 21 -1.37 14.17 4.22
CA ARG A 21 -1.30 13.96 2.76
C ARG A 21 -2.17 12.81 2.26
N LEU A 22 -2.62 12.95 1.01
CA LEU A 22 -3.24 11.86 0.25
C LEU A 22 -2.18 11.17 -0.61
N GLY A 23 -2.27 9.85 -0.73
CA GLY A 23 -1.51 9.07 -1.69
C GLY A 23 -2.41 8.13 -2.46
N VAL A 24 -1.90 7.60 -3.56
CA VAL A 24 -2.58 6.58 -4.36
C VAL A 24 -1.83 5.27 -4.22
N LEU A 25 -2.57 4.21 -3.91
CA LEU A 25 -2.09 2.84 -3.90
C LEU A 25 -2.83 2.08 -4.99
N PHE A 26 -2.11 1.38 -5.86
CA PHE A 26 -2.75 0.59 -6.91
C PHE A 26 -2.01 -0.70 -7.20
N GLY A 27 -2.74 -1.68 -7.72
CA GLY A 27 -2.17 -2.89 -8.31
C GLY A 27 -2.42 -2.92 -9.81
N THR A 28 -1.62 -3.71 -10.51
CA THR A 28 -1.75 -3.93 -11.96
C THR A 28 -2.53 -5.20 -12.30
N ASP A 29 -2.75 -6.08 -11.31
CA ASP A 29 -3.53 -7.30 -11.48
C ASP A 29 -4.99 -7.09 -11.04
N SER A 30 -5.90 -7.06 -12.02
CA SER A 30 -7.35 -6.96 -11.77
C SER A 30 -7.90 -8.10 -10.92
N ARG A 31 -7.21 -9.26 -10.85
CA ARG A 31 -7.65 -10.40 -10.05
C ARG A 31 -7.65 -10.10 -8.54
N LEU A 32 -6.90 -9.09 -8.08
CA LEU A 32 -6.93 -8.60 -6.70
C LEU A 32 -8.27 -7.99 -6.27
N LEU A 33 -9.23 -7.85 -7.20
CA LEU A 33 -10.59 -7.40 -6.89
C LEU A 33 -11.59 -8.54 -6.69
N SER A 34 -11.26 -9.76 -7.13
CA SER A 34 -12.24 -10.85 -7.23
C SER A 34 -11.72 -12.25 -6.92
N HIS A 35 -10.40 -12.46 -6.85
CA HIS A 35 -9.80 -13.76 -6.62
C HIS A 35 -8.94 -13.77 -5.36
N TRP A 36 -9.41 -14.50 -4.35
CA TRP A 36 -8.72 -14.65 -3.06
C TRP A 36 -7.28 -15.19 -3.21
N GLU A 37 -7.03 -16.05 -4.20
CA GLU A 37 -5.70 -16.60 -4.45
C GLU A 37 -4.69 -15.52 -4.88
N ALA A 38 -5.14 -14.55 -5.68
CA ALA A 38 -4.30 -13.43 -6.09
C ALA A 38 -3.94 -12.53 -4.91
N GLU A 39 -4.75 -12.53 -3.84
CA GLU A 39 -4.49 -11.76 -2.62
C GLU A 39 -3.48 -12.43 -1.67
N ARG A 40 -2.95 -13.62 -1.99
CA ARG A 40 -1.94 -14.29 -1.13
C ARG A 40 -0.60 -13.56 -1.13
N VAL A 41 -0.04 -13.35 -2.32
CA VAL A 41 1.22 -12.62 -2.52
C VAL A 41 1.12 -11.80 -3.79
N PHE A 42 1.28 -10.49 -3.69
CA PHE A 42 1.10 -9.58 -4.83
C PHE A 42 1.91 -8.30 -4.65
N HIS A 43 1.94 -7.49 -5.70
CA HIS A 43 2.59 -6.18 -5.67
C HIS A 43 1.58 -5.05 -5.70
N LEU A 44 1.88 -4.01 -4.93
CA LEU A 44 1.22 -2.72 -5.00
C LEU A 44 2.23 -1.63 -5.33
N TYR A 45 1.73 -0.55 -5.89
CA TYR A 45 2.50 0.62 -6.27
C TYR A 45 1.95 1.81 -5.50
N PHE A 46 2.84 2.56 -4.86
CA PHE A 46 2.46 3.72 -4.06
C PHE A 46 3.00 5.00 -4.69
N TYR A 47 2.13 6.00 -4.81
CA TYR A 47 2.48 7.35 -5.23
C TYR A 47 1.99 8.39 -4.22
N SER A 48 2.92 9.22 -3.77
CA SER A 48 2.71 10.29 -2.80
C SER A 48 2.24 11.61 -3.40
N GLY A 49 2.50 11.82 -4.69
CA GLY A 49 2.35 13.12 -5.36
C GLY A 49 3.48 14.12 -5.03
N GLN A 50 4.51 13.70 -4.30
CA GLN A 50 5.67 14.53 -3.95
C GLN A 50 6.68 14.60 -5.11
N GLN A 51 7.32 15.75 -5.28
CA GLN A 51 8.35 15.94 -6.31
C GLN A 51 9.60 15.10 -6.02
N GLU A 52 9.85 14.85 -4.74
CA GLU A 52 10.96 14.06 -4.23
C GLU A 52 10.84 12.59 -4.66
N GLN A 53 9.63 12.09 -4.92
CA GLN A 53 9.39 10.73 -5.39
C GLN A 53 9.87 10.54 -6.84
N THR A 54 11.18 10.32 -6.97
CA THR A 54 11.86 10.12 -8.26
C THR A 54 11.85 8.67 -8.74
N ARG A 55 11.47 7.72 -7.87
CA ARG A 55 11.33 6.30 -8.24
C ARG A 55 9.97 5.75 -7.84
N THR A 56 9.52 4.76 -8.60
CA THR A 56 8.32 4.00 -8.29
C THR A 56 8.50 3.22 -7.00
N ALA A 57 7.66 3.48 -5.99
CA ALA A 57 7.63 2.69 -4.77
C ALA A 57 6.83 1.41 -5.02
N ARG A 58 7.53 0.28 -5.18
CA ARG A 58 6.92 -1.03 -5.42
C ARG A 58 6.95 -1.85 -4.14
N LEU A 59 5.77 -2.18 -3.65
CA LEU A 59 5.56 -2.93 -2.42
C LEU A 59 5.22 -4.36 -2.74
N ARG A 60 5.88 -5.32 -2.10
CA ARG A 60 5.44 -6.71 -2.07
C ARG A 60 4.61 -6.94 -0.81
N ILE A 61 3.39 -7.40 -1.00
CA ILE A 61 2.42 -7.71 0.05
C ILE A 61 2.31 -9.22 0.16
N ASP A 62 2.46 -9.74 1.37
CA ASP A 62 2.24 -11.15 1.71
C ASP A 62 1.19 -11.20 2.84
N THR A 63 0.03 -11.79 2.55
CA THR A 63 -1.09 -11.89 3.49
C THR A 63 -1.11 -13.21 4.27
N HIS A 64 -0.20 -14.13 3.96
CA HIS A 64 -0.13 -15.47 4.53
C HIS A 64 1.09 -15.64 5.46
N SER A 65 2.04 -14.71 5.45
CA SER A 65 3.15 -14.70 6.41
C SER A 65 2.64 -14.42 7.84
N HIS A 66 2.82 -15.36 8.76
CA HIS A 66 2.40 -15.25 10.17
C HIS A 66 3.39 -14.48 11.07
N HIS A 67 4.03 -13.41 10.58
CA HIS A 67 4.83 -12.52 11.43
C HIS A 67 3.92 -11.47 12.09
N TRP A 68 3.19 -11.88 13.13
CA TRP A 68 2.19 -11.02 13.77
C TRP A 68 2.75 -10.04 14.82
N GLU A 69 4.05 -10.10 15.15
CA GLU A 69 4.70 -9.16 16.09
C GLU A 69 6.06 -8.70 15.58
N ASP A 70 6.08 -7.66 14.75
CA ASP A 70 7.17 -6.70 14.82
C ASP A 70 6.59 -5.45 15.49
N THR A 71 6.83 -5.34 16.78
CA THR A 71 6.45 -4.23 17.64
C THR A 71 6.95 -2.92 17.01
N PRO A 72 6.11 -1.90 16.76
CA PRO A 72 6.60 -0.63 16.24
C PRO A 72 7.29 0.12 17.38
N SER A 73 8.55 -0.19 17.63
CA SER A 73 9.45 0.70 18.35
C SER A 73 10.04 1.65 17.32
N GLU A 74 9.43 2.82 17.12
CA GLU A 74 10.17 3.99 16.65
C GLU A 74 9.38 5.30 16.83
N ASP A 75 10.14 6.32 17.20
CA ASP A 75 9.74 7.65 17.66
C ASP A 75 8.78 8.38 16.68
N PRO A 76 7.79 9.16 17.15
CA PRO A 76 6.74 9.79 16.34
C PRO A 76 7.20 10.80 15.26
N CYS A 77 8.50 10.99 15.02
CA CYS A 77 9.05 11.96 14.07
C CYS A 77 10.03 11.35 13.04
N SER A 78 10.31 10.03 13.08
CA SER A 78 11.26 9.40 12.17
C SER A 78 10.65 9.09 10.78
N PRO A 79 11.47 8.95 9.72
CA PRO A 79 11.05 8.39 8.43
C PRO A 79 10.30 7.04 8.57
N GLY A 80 10.61 6.27 9.63
CA GLY A 80 9.93 5.03 10.00
C GLY A 80 8.43 5.19 10.29
N LYS A 81 7.97 6.35 10.79
CA LYS A 81 6.55 6.56 11.10
C LYS A 81 5.67 6.73 9.86
N ARG A 82 6.18 7.35 8.79
CA ARG A 82 5.45 7.46 7.52
C ARG A 82 5.30 6.07 6.88
N CYS A 83 6.34 5.25 7.01
CA CYS A 83 6.31 3.84 6.64
C CYS A 83 5.26 3.08 7.46
N LEU A 84 5.15 3.37 8.76
CA LEU A 84 4.12 2.81 9.64
C LEU A 84 2.70 3.21 9.20
N ALA A 85 2.45 4.47 8.86
CA ALA A 85 1.12 4.93 8.44
C ALA A 85 0.63 4.23 7.17
N LEU A 86 1.49 4.08 6.14
CA LEU A 86 1.11 3.34 4.93
C LEU A 86 0.95 1.85 5.22
N LYS A 87 1.84 1.27 6.04
CA LYS A 87 1.71 -0.13 6.49
C LYS A 87 0.37 -0.36 7.18
N MET A 88 -0.04 0.53 8.08
CA MET A 88 -1.33 0.42 8.76
C MET A 88 -2.51 0.61 7.80
N ALA A 89 -2.42 1.57 6.87
CA ALA A 89 -3.46 1.77 5.86
C ALA A 89 -3.66 0.50 5.00
N ILE A 90 -2.58 -0.14 4.54
CA ILE A 90 -2.64 -1.41 3.82
C ILE A 90 -3.30 -2.51 4.68
N ARG A 91 -2.94 -2.57 5.97
CA ARG A 91 -3.49 -3.55 6.92
C ARG A 91 -4.97 -3.36 7.23
N THR A 92 -5.56 -2.18 6.95
CA THR A 92 -7.02 -2.01 7.03
C THR A 92 -7.76 -2.86 6.00
N LYS A 93 -7.13 -3.13 4.84
CA LYS A 93 -7.66 -4.03 3.82
C LYS A 93 -7.16 -5.47 3.99
N TRP A 94 -5.86 -5.64 4.22
CA TRP A 94 -5.23 -6.95 4.37
C TRP A 94 -4.64 -7.11 5.78
N ALA A 95 -5.49 -7.50 6.72
CA ALA A 95 -5.11 -7.68 8.11
C ALA A 95 -3.91 -8.65 8.24
N GLY A 96 -2.91 -8.26 9.04
CA GLY A 96 -1.73 -9.09 9.29
C GLY A 96 -0.72 -9.16 8.13
N ALA A 97 -0.93 -8.45 7.02
CA ALA A 97 -0.01 -8.51 5.89
C ALA A 97 1.41 -8.02 6.25
N THR A 98 2.41 -8.74 5.75
CA THR A 98 3.81 -8.31 5.70
C THR A 98 4.05 -7.49 4.44
N ILE A 99 4.82 -6.43 4.57
CA ILE A 99 5.04 -5.44 3.52
C ILE A 99 6.54 -5.26 3.33
N SER A 100 7.06 -5.71 2.19
CA SER A 100 8.44 -5.48 1.74
C SER A 100 8.46 -4.30 0.76
N TRP A 101 9.42 -3.40 0.94
CA TRP A 101 9.63 -2.25 0.06
C TRP A 101 10.59 -2.56 -1.11
N ASP A 102 11.08 -3.79 -1.23
CA ASP A 102 11.96 -4.25 -2.33
C ASP A 102 13.15 -3.29 -2.60
N GLY A 103 13.71 -2.68 -1.56
CA GLY A 103 14.83 -1.72 -1.68
C GLY A 103 14.44 -0.32 -2.17
N THR A 104 13.14 0.00 -2.27
CA THR A 104 12.66 1.37 -2.47
C THR A 104 12.49 2.07 -1.12
N ASP A 105 13.04 3.27 -0.99
CA ASP A 105 12.79 4.08 0.20
C ASP A 105 11.31 4.49 0.22
N PRO A 106 10.59 4.28 1.33
CA PRO A 106 9.17 4.57 1.42
C PRO A 106 8.83 6.05 1.20
N PHE A 107 9.77 6.96 1.44
CA PHE A 107 9.57 8.39 1.28
C PHE A 107 10.90 9.07 0.92
N PHE A 108 11.15 9.18 -0.38
CA PHE A 108 12.08 10.18 -0.91
C PHE A 108 11.77 11.57 -0.32
#